data_AF-A0A7J3TNZ2-F1
#
_entry.id   AF-A0A7J3TNZ2-F1
#
_cell.length_a   1.000
_cell.length_b   1.000
_cell.length_c   1.000
_cell.angle_alpha   90.00
_cell.angle_beta   90.00
_cell.angle_gamma   90.00
#
_symmetry.space_group_name_H-M   'P 1'
#
loop_
_entity.id
_entity.type
_entity.pdbx_description
1 polymer ?
#
loop_
_entity_poly.entity_id
_entity_poly.type
_entity_poly.pdbx_seq_one_letter_code
_entity_poly.pdbx_strand_id
1 'polypeptide(L)'
;MEKEIGIEVFVTKARGVGGKIKKEPEDFIVEEVSIYPPPSNGRYVIARVKARNWEMNRLIEKLAYNLKISPNSIGYAGIKDKRARTTQIMS
;
A
#
# COMPACT_ATOMS: atom_id res chain seq x y z
N MET A 1 17.62 19.32 -5.62
CA MET A 1 16.71 18.37 -4.95
C MET A 1 17.30 16.97 -4.73
N GLU A 2 17.59 16.13 -5.74
CA GLU A 2 18.18 14.80 -5.49
C GLU A 2 19.68 14.86 -5.11
N LYS A 3 20.45 15.71 -5.80
CA LYS A 3 21.85 15.96 -5.46
C LYS A 3 22.01 16.62 -4.09
N GLU A 4 21.07 17.48 -3.70
CA GLU A 4 21.05 18.13 -2.37
C GLU A 4 20.87 17.12 -1.23
N ILE A 5 20.28 15.95 -1.51
CA ILE A 5 20.16 14.84 -0.55
C ILE A 5 21.22 13.75 -0.77
N GLY A 6 22.26 14.02 -1.57
CA GLY A 6 23.40 13.13 -1.79
C GLY A 6 23.20 12.03 -2.83
N ILE A 7 22.11 12.06 -3.61
CA ILE A 7 21.89 11.12 -4.72
C ILE A 7 22.43 11.73 -6.00
N GLU A 8 23.70 11.44 -6.30
CA GLU A 8 24.44 12.14 -7.37
C GLU A 8 24.74 11.27 -8.60
N VAL A 9 24.68 9.95 -8.45
CA VAL A 9 25.11 9.00 -9.50
C VAL A 9 24.06 7.93 -9.76
N PHE A 10 24.08 7.39 -10.98
CA PHE A 10 23.24 6.28 -11.40
C PHE A 10 24.09 5.03 -11.61
N VAL A 11 23.51 3.85 -11.37
CA VAL A 11 24.16 2.55 -11.65
C VAL A 11 24.41 2.35 -13.15
N THR A 12 23.62 3.01 -14.01
CA THR A 12 23.70 2.85 -15.47
C THR A 12 24.19 4.13 -16.16
N LYS A 13 24.82 3.98 -17.33
CA LYS A 13 25.30 5.09 -18.17
C LYS A 13 24.35 5.47 -19.31
N ALA A 14 23.27 4.71 -19.49
CA ALA A 14 22.32 4.93 -20.57
C ALA A 14 21.52 6.22 -20.34
N ARG A 15 21.10 6.86 -21.44
CA ARG A 15 20.23 8.04 -21.36
C ARG A 15 18.86 7.63 -20.80
N GLY A 16 18.33 8.43 -19.87
CA GLY A 16 17.01 8.22 -19.30
C GLY A 16 15.89 8.30 -20.35
N VAL A 17 14.86 7.48 -20.16
CA VAL A 17 13.70 7.38 -21.07
C VAL A 17 12.73 8.57 -20.95
N GLY A 18 12.86 9.40 -19.92
CA GLY A 18 11.94 10.50 -19.64
C GLY A 18 10.56 10.02 -19.20
N GLY A 19 9.52 10.77 -19.55
CA GLY A 19 8.12 10.44 -19.19
C GLY A 19 7.65 11.04 -17.86
N LYS A 20 6.40 10.73 -17.50
CA LYS A 20 5.77 11.12 -16.23
C LYS A 20 5.11 9.91 -15.61
N ILE A 21 5.43 9.62 -14.35
CA ILE A 21 4.83 8.54 -13.56
C ILE A 21 3.65 9.05 -12.73
N LYS A 22 2.77 8.14 -12.28
CA LYS A 22 1.65 8.42 -11.37
C LYS A 22 0.66 9.48 -11.90
N LYS A 23 0.33 9.49 -13.21
CA LYS A 23 -0.72 10.37 -13.75
C LYS A 23 -2.09 9.93 -13.23
N GLU A 24 -2.37 8.63 -13.28
CA GLU A 24 -3.55 8.00 -12.69
C GLU A 24 -3.13 6.94 -11.65
N PRO A 25 -4.01 6.56 -10.70
CA PRO A 25 -3.68 5.53 -9.71
C PRO A 25 -3.24 4.19 -10.31
N GLU A 26 -3.70 3.84 -11.51
CA GLU A 26 -3.34 2.59 -12.20
C GLU A 26 -1.95 2.59 -12.79
N ASP A 27 -1.33 3.76 -12.96
CA ASP A 27 0.08 3.85 -13.39
C ASP A 27 1.04 3.28 -12.33
N PHE A 28 0.54 3.05 -11.12
CA PHE A 28 1.33 2.52 -10.00
C PHE A 28 0.53 1.46 -9.23
N ILE A 29 0.85 0.20 -9.50
CA ILE A 29 0.18 -0.96 -8.91
C ILE A 29 1.13 -1.59 -7.90
N VAL A 30 0.64 -1.81 -6.68
CA VAL A 30 1.39 -2.45 -5.61
C VAL A 30 0.61 -3.66 -5.11
N GLU A 31 1.22 -4.84 -5.20
CA GLU A 31 0.65 -6.07 -4.64
C GLU A 31 1.58 -6.58 -3.55
N GLU A 32 1.03 -6.76 -2.36
CA GLU A 32 1.77 -7.27 -1.22
C GLU A 32 2.07 -8.76 -1.40
N VAL A 33 3.34 -9.13 -1.26
CA VAL A 33 3.77 -10.53 -1.16
C VAL A 33 3.79 -10.89 0.33
N SER A 34 2.72 -11.53 0.79
CA SER A 34 2.55 -11.91 2.20
C SER A 34 2.49 -13.43 2.35
N ILE A 35 2.91 -13.90 3.53
CA ILE A 35 2.66 -15.28 3.96
C ILE A 35 1.27 -15.31 4.58
N TYR A 36 0.36 -16.07 3.99
CA TYR A 36 -0.99 -16.25 4.56
C TYR A 36 -0.90 -17.10 5.81
N PRO A 37 -1.50 -16.67 6.93
CA PRO A 37 -1.68 -17.59 8.05
C PRO A 37 -2.61 -18.74 7.61
N PRO A 38 -2.39 -19.96 8.13
CA PRO A 38 -3.27 -21.07 7.83
C PRO A 38 -4.69 -20.80 8.35
N PRO A 39 -5.73 -21.36 7.70
CA PRO A 39 -7.10 -21.30 8.22
C PRO A 39 -7.15 -21.81 9.66
N SER A 40 -7.87 -21.09 10.52
CA SER A 40 -8.06 -21.46 11.92
C SER A 40 -9.37 -20.90 12.45
N ASN A 41 -9.86 -21.46 13.56
CA ASN A 41 -10.97 -20.88 14.34
C ASN A 41 -10.45 -19.81 15.32
N GLY A 42 -9.40 -19.09 14.92
CA GLY A 42 -8.76 -18.06 15.72
C GLY A 42 -9.61 -16.79 15.85
N ARG A 43 -9.06 -15.79 16.54
CA ARG A 43 -9.75 -14.53 16.83
C ARG A 43 -9.79 -13.53 15.68
N TYR A 44 -9.04 -13.78 14.60
CA TYR A 44 -8.82 -12.82 13.51
C TYR A 44 -9.45 -13.29 12.20
N VAL A 45 -9.95 -12.34 11.42
CA VAL A 45 -10.47 -12.59 10.08
C VAL A 45 -9.50 -11.98 9.08
N ILE A 46 -8.90 -12.83 8.25
CA ILE A 46 -7.91 -12.38 7.29
C ILE A 46 -8.60 -12.00 5.98
N ALA A 47 -8.47 -10.73 5.60
CA ALA A 47 -9.08 -10.17 4.40
C ALA A 47 -8.02 -9.66 3.42
N ARG A 48 -8.19 -10.00 2.14
CA ARG A 48 -7.45 -9.37 1.05
C ARG A 48 -8.16 -8.09 0.65
N VAL A 49 -7.55 -6.95 0.91
CA VAL A 49 -8.14 -5.63 0.64
C VAL A 49 -7.49 -5.04 -0.60
N LYS A 50 -8.33 -4.69 -1.58
CA LYS A 50 -7.93 -3.91 -2.76
C LYS A 50 -8.41 -2.48 -2.58
N ALA A 51 -7.50 -1.52 -2.65
CA ALA A 51 -7.81 -0.11 -2.53
C ALA A 51 -7.28 0.68 -3.72
N ARG A 52 -8.00 1.75 -4.08
CA ARG A 52 -7.64 2.66 -5.16
C ARG A 52 -7.66 4.09 -4.64
N ASN A 53 -6.52 4.78 -4.73
CA ASN A 53 -6.40 6.18 -4.35
C ASN A 53 -6.79 6.48 -2.88
N TRP A 54 -6.52 5.54 -1.96
CA TRP A 54 -6.85 5.67 -0.54
C TRP A 54 -5.60 5.97 0.28
N GLU A 55 -5.74 6.90 1.22
CA GLU A 55 -4.79 7.05 2.32
C GLU A 55 -5.12 6.00 3.38
N MET A 56 -4.10 5.35 3.96
CA MET A 56 -4.27 4.17 4.82
C MET A 56 -5.12 4.49 6.06
N ASN A 57 -4.80 5.55 6.80
CA ASN A 57 -5.53 5.87 8.03
C ASN A 57 -7.02 6.13 7.74
N ARG A 58 -7.33 6.88 6.67
CA ARG A 58 -8.72 7.07 6.21
C ARG A 58 -9.41 5.78 5.81
N LEU A 59 -8.70 4.85 5.16
CA LEU A 59 -9.25 3.55 4.81
C LEU A 59 -9.61 2.74 6.07
N ILE A 60 -8.70 2.69 7.04
CA ILE A 60 -8.89 1.98 8.31
C ILE A 60 -10.05 2.58 9.10
N GLU A 61 -10.11 3.91 9.23
CA GLU A 61 -11.23 4.60 9.89
C GLU A 61 -12.56 4.28 9.21
N LYS A 62 -12.61 4.30 7.86
CA LYS A 62 -13.83 4.01 7.11
C LYS A 62 -14.29 2.57 7.26
N LEU A 63 -13.35 1.62 7.24
CA LEU A 63 -13.62 0.20 7.47
C LEU A 63 -14.15 -0.02 8.89
N ALA A 64 -13.46 0.50 9.90
CA ALA A 64 -13.83 0.37 11.31
C ALA A 64 -15.23 0.95 11.60
N TYR A 65 -15.52 2.13 11.06
CA TYR A 65 -16.84 2.76 11.17
C TYR A 65 -17.96 1.87 10.59
N ASN A 66 -17.76 1.34 9.38
CA ASN A 66 -18.76 0.50 8.72
C ASN A 66 -18.94 -0.86 9.43
N LEU A 67 -17.86 -1.41 9.99
CA LEU A 67 -17.87 -2.68 10.72
C LEU A 67 -18.27 -2.53 12.21
N LYS A 68 -18.38 -1.30 12.71
CA LYS A 68 -18.68 -0.98 14.12
C LYS A 68 -17.65 -1.57 15.10
N ILE A 69 -16.38 -1.54 14.71
CA ILE A 69 -15.24 -1.98 15.54
C ILE A 69 -14.28 -0.81 15.78
N SER A 70 -13.35 -0.98 16.71
CA SER A 70 -12.27 -0.02 16.89
C SER A 70 -11.30 -0.06 15.70
N PRO A 71 -10.80 1.08 15.20
CA PRO A 71 -9.71 1.13 14.21
C PRO A 71 -8.47 0.33 14.65
N ASN A 72 -8.19 0.30 15.96
CA ASN A 72 -7.07 -0.46 16.53
C ASN A 72 -7.28 -1.98 16.46
N SER A 73 -8.48 -2.45 16.12
CA SER A 73 -8.78 -3.86 15.90
C SER A 73 -8.45 -4.33 14.47
N ILE A 74 -8.02 -3.44 13.57
CA ILE A 74 -7.63 -3.79 12.20
C ILE A 74 -6.10 -3.78 12.09
N GLY A 75 -5.52 -4.95 11.86
CA GLY A 75 -4.09 -5.15 11.65
C GLY A 75 -3.68 -5.05 10.18
N TYR A 76 -2.51 -4.48 9.91
CA TYR A 76 -1.86 -4.43 8.59
C TYR A 76 -0.34 -4.32 8.73
N ALA A 77 0.42 -4.84 7.76
CA ALA A 77 1.88 -4.94 7.86
C ALA A 77 2.64 -3.66 7.46
N GLY A 78 1.99 -2.72 6.77
CA GLY A 78 2.60 -1.43 6.44
C GLY A 78 1.74 -0.57 5.54
N ILE A 79 2.09 0.72 5.46
CA ILE A 79 1.42 1.71 4.63
C ILE A 79 1.85 1.52 3.17
N LYS A 80 0.91 1.69 2.24
CA LYS A 80 1.18 1.72 0.79
C LYS A 80 0.95 3.12 0.25
N ASP A 81 1.51 3.40 -0.92
CA ASP A 81 1.31 4.67 -1.61
C ASP A 81 -0.19 5.01 -1.76
N LYS A 82 -0.56 6.23 -1.36
CA LYS A 82 -1.93 6.72 -1.51
C LYS A 82 -2.37 6.73 -2.98
N ARG A 83 -1.54 7.30 -3.86
CA ARG A 83 -1.86 7.47 -5.30
C ARG A 83 -1.43 6.23 -6.07
N ALA A 84 -2.11 5.13 -5.80
CA ALA A 84 -1.84 3.82 -6.36
C ALA A 84 -3.10 2.94 -6.37
N ARG A 85 -3.01 1.81 -7.07
CA ARG A 85 -3.87 0.65 -6.85
C ARG A 85 -3.12 -0.35 -5.99
N THR A 86 -3.59 -0.60 -4.78
CA THR A 86 -2.89 -1.42 -3.79
C THR A 86 -3.71 -2.67 -3.46
N THR A 87 -3.04 -3.79 -3.31
CA THR A 87 -3.61 -5.04 -2.78
C THR A 87 -2.76 -5.49 -1.60
N GLN A 88 -3.38 -5.71 -0.44
CA GLN A 88 -2.67 -6.10 0.77
C GLN A 88 -3.54 -6.96 1.68
N ILE A 89 -2.92 -7.58 2.68
CA ILE A 89 -3.63 -8.36 3.69
C ILE A 89 -3.89 -7.54 4.94
N MET A 90 -5.11 -7.65 5.46
CA MET A 90 -5.53 -7.08 6.73
C MET A 90 -6.14 -8.17 7.62
N SER A 91 -6.10 -7.98 8.93
CA SER A 91 -6.59 -8.92 9.95
C SER A 91 -7.49 -8.27 10.99
#